data_AF-A0A6F9Y557-F1
#
_entry.id   AF-A0A6F9Y557-F1
#
_cell.length_a   1.000
_cell.length_b   1.000
_cell.length_c   1.000
_cell.angle_alpha   90.00
_cell.angle_beta   90.00
_cell.angle_gamma   90.00
#
_symmetry.space_group_name_H-M   'P 1'
#
loop_
_entity.id
_entity.type
_entity.pdbx_description
1 polymer ?
#
loop_
_entity_poly.entity_id
_entity_poly.type
_entity_poly.pdbx_seq_one_letter_code
_entity_poly.pdbx_strand_id
1 'polypeptide(L)'
;MSKLEAVGIITEYNPFHNGHLHQLNVIKEKAPTACIVVVMSGNFLQRGEPACLDKWTRAKEALVNGVDLIIELPPQACIQPADRFAFNGVNGLASLGVDYLVFGAEHAEYDFMNYASQVQGLKGEFKKYNQSYAASIQAAITQALGHELAEPNDLLALAYAKANLKLGSPLKLQPIQRIQAGYHELALKAGQQIASASAIRSNYQQGRLAELRTYVPHETYADLSDNSLVFWDDFWPFLRYKLLTTTPKELANIYGMAEGIEYRLVQKANELAHGSSFDDWLHAVKTKRFTYTRLARLAVAMLLNLQTEDITSYNEAPYFRLLGFTKRGQEYLNAKKKQFTYPLVTKVTQKDAKGPLAVDYRVGKLYQSLTGKEQDLKKAPLRIF
;
A
#
# COMPACT_ATOMS: atom_id res chain seq x y z
N MET A 1 33.05 -4.64 -14.46
CA MET A 1 32.08 -5.12 -13.45
C MET A 1 30.75 -5.28 -14.15
N SER A 2 30.08 -6.43 -14.06
CA SER A 2 28.73 -6.58 -14.59
C SER A 2 27.82 -5.53 -13.96
N LYS A 3 26.91 -4.94 -14.74
CA LYS A 3 25.92 -4.00 -14.22
C LYS A 3 25.08 -4.76 -13.17
N LEU A 4 25.06 -4.28 -11.93
CA LEU A 4 24.21 -4.85 -10.88
C LEU A 4 22.76 -4.46 -11.20
N GLU A 5 22.04 -5.39 -11.83
CA GLU A 5 20.64 -5.23 -12.22
C GLU A 5 19.72 -5.30 -10.99
N ALA A 6 18.70 -4.45 -10.96
CA ALA A 6 17.66 -4.51 -9.94
C ALA A 6 16.25 -4.53 -10.52
N VAL A 7 15.42 -5.36 -9.90
CA VAL A 7 13.99 -5.49 -10.17
C VAL A 7 13.21 -4.95 -8.99
N GLY A 8 12.28 -4.06 -9.26
CA GLY A 8 11.44 -3.38 -8.30
C GLY A 8 10.04 -3.97 -8.22
N ILE A 9 9.47 -4.01 -7.02
CA ILE A 9 8.06 -4.34 -6.79
C ILE A 9 7.48 -3.29 -5.82
N ILE A 10 6.27 -2.83 -6.11
CA ILE A 10 5.48 -1.97 -5.21
C ILE A 10 4.38 -2.85 -4.61
N THR A 11 4.31 -2.94 -3.29
CA THR A 11 3.42 -3.92 -2.64
C THR A 11 2.96 -3.51 -1.24
N GLU A 12 2.07 -4.33 -0.67
CA GLU A 12 1.53 -4.19 0.67
C GLU A 12 1.70 -5.46 1.52
N TYR A 13 1.78 -6.64 0.88
CA TYR A 13 1.91 -7.95 1.53
C TYR A 13 0.99 -8.12 2.76
N ASN A 14 -0.33 -8.07 2.58
CA ASN A 14 -1.30 -8.02 3.68
C ASN A 14 -2.19 -9.29 3.86
N PRO A 15 -1.67 -10.47 4.25
CA PRO A 15 -0.27 -10.79 4.54
C PRO A 15 0.52 -11.19 3.27
N PHE A 16 1.81 -11.54 3.42
CA PHE A 16 2.53 -12.24 2.36
C PHE A 16 1.85 -13.60 2.08
N HIS A 17 1.79 -14.07 0.82
CA HIS A 17 1.03 -15.28 0.48
C HIS A 17 1.58 -15.95 -0.79
N ASN A 18 1.08 -17.12 -1.15
CA ASN A 18 1.63 -17.91 -2.25
C ASN A 18 1.55 -17.21 -3.62
N GLY A 19 0.56 -16.34 -3.85
CA GLY A 19 0.55 -15.46 -5.03
C GLY A 19 1.74 -14.49 -5.10
N HIS A 20 2.18 -13.93 -3.96
CA HIS A 20 3.39 -13.09 -3.89
C HIS A 20 4.65 -13.94 -4.09
N LEU A 21 4.71 -15.12 -3.47
CA LEU A 21 5.81 -16.06 -3.65
C LEU A 21 5.97 -16.46 -5.12
N HIS A 22 4.84 -16.74 -5.81
CA HIS A 22 4.84 -17.04 -7.23
C HIS A 22 5.43 -15.90 -8.07
N GLN A 23 5.02 -14.64 -7.81
CA GLN A 23 5.61 -13.47 -8.47
C GLN A 23 7.13 -13.40 -8.27
N LEU A 24 7.62 -13.62 -7.04
CA LEU A 24 9.06 -13.63 -6.75
C LEU A 24 9.79 -14.75 -7.48
N ASN A 25 9.19 -15.94 -7.58
CA ASN A 25 9.79 -17.06 -8.29
C ASN A 25 9.92 -16.79 -9.79
N VAL A 26 8.88 -16.22 -10.42
CA VAL A 26 8.94 -15.80 -11.83
C VAL A 26 10.04 -14.76 -12.07
N ILE A 27 10.24 -13.82 -11.13
CA ILE A 27 11.34 -12.84 -11.22
C ILE A 27 12.70 -13.55 -11.13
N LYS A 28 12.89 -14.44 -10.17
CA LYS A 28 14.15 -15.18 -9.98
C LYS A 28 14.48 -16.09 -11.15
N GLU A 29 13.47 -16.69 -11.79
CA GLU A 29 13.66 -17.49 -13.01
C GLU A 29 14.16 -16.63 -14.19
N LYS A 30 13.57 -15.44 -14.37
CA LYS A 30 13.94 -14.53 -15.48
C LYS A 30 15.22 -13.74 -15.24
N ALA A 31 15.50 -13.40 -13.98
CA ALA A 31 16.60 -12.53 -13.58
C ALA A 31 17.29 -13.08 -12.30
N PRO A 32 17.95 -14.26 -12.36
CA PRO A 32 18.45 -14.97 -11.17
C PRO A 32 19.51 -14.20 -10.37
N THR A 33 20.24 -13.29 -11.01
CA THR A 33 21.28 -12.47 -10.41
C THR A 33 20.81 -11.07 -10.02
N ALA A 34 19.58 -10.67 -10.38
CA ALA A 34 19.08 -9.35 -10.06
C ALA A 34 18.83 -9.21 -8.55
N CYS A 35 19.02 -7.99 -8.03
CA CYS A 35 18.59 -7.63 -6.69
C CYS A 35 17.09 -7.31 -6.71
N ILE A 36 16.30 -8.01 -5.90
CA ILE A 36 14.86 -7.75 -5.76
C ILE A 36 14.65 -6.66 -4.70
N VAL A 37 14.25 -5.47 -5.14
CA VAL A 37 13.96 -4.31 -4.30
C VAL A 37 12.46 -4.13 -4.17
N VAL A 38 11.95 -4.10 -2.95
CA VAL A 38 10.54 -3.88 -2.66
C VAL A 38 10.35 -2.52 -2.01
N VAL A 39 9.42 -1.73 -2.54
CA VAL A 39 8.82 -0.58 -1.87
C VAL A 39 7.47 -1.01 -1.30
N MET A 40 7.40 -1.15 0.03
CA MET A 40 6.26 -1.75 0.72
C MET A 40 5.52 -0.72 1.56
N SER A 41 4.19 -0.65 1.46
CA SER A 41 3.37 0.12 2.40
C SER A 41 3.71 -0.24 3.85
N GLY A 42 3.83 0.78 4.71
CA GLY A 42 3.99 0.63 6.16
C GLY A 42 2.75 0.04 6.83
N ASN A 43 2.49 0.40 8.09
CA ASN A 43 1.40 -0.21 8.87
C ASN A 43 -0.02 0.21 8.41
N PHE A 44 -0.14 1.21 7.54
CA PHE A 44 -1.39 1.52 6.86
C PHE A 44 -1.19 1.44 5.34
N LEU A 45 -2.26 1.06 4.65
CA LEU A 45 -2.24 0.67 3.25
C LEU A 45 -2.93 1.69 2.34
N GLN A 46 -2.75 1.54 1.04
CA GLN A 46 -3.21 2.43 -0.02
C GLN A 46 -4.72 2.64 -0.02
N ARG A 47 -5.47 1.58 0.28
CA ARG A 47 -6.93 1.62 0.32
C ARG A 47 -7.48 2.18 1.64
N GLY A 48 -6.59 2.59 2.55
CA GLY A 48 -6.95 3.04 3.89
C GLY A 48 -7.33 1.86 4.77
N GLU A 49 -6.53 0.80 4.77
CA GLU A 49 -6.70 -0.35 5.65
C GLU A 49 -5.50 -0.45 6.60
N PRO A 50 -5.68 -0.90 7.84
CA PRO A 50 -4.56 -1.37 8.64
C PRO A 50 -3.95 -2.62 7.99
N ALA A 51 -2.62 -2.72 8.03
CA ALA A 51 -1.94 -3.97 7.73
C ALA A 51 -2.20 -4.98 8.87
N CYS A 52 -2.65 -6.17 8.51
CA CYS A 52 -3.00 -7.21 9.49
C CYS A 52 -1.82 -7.69 10.32
N LEU A 53 -0.62 -7.59 9.77
CA LEU A 53 0.66 -7.77 10.45
C LEU A 53 1.48 -6.49 10.31
N ASP A 54 2.30 -6.18 11.32
CA ASP A 54 3.13 -4.99 11.29
C ASP A 54 4.17 -5.04 10.15
N LYS A 55 4.70 -3.86 9.79
CA LYS A 55 5.66 -3.68 8.69
C LYS A 55 6.92 -4.51 8.85
N TRP A 56 7.31 -4.84 10.08
CA TRP A 56 8.51 -5.61 10.37
C TRP A 56 8.28 -7.10 10.14
N THR A 57 7.13 -7.60 10.57
CA THR A 57 6.71 -8.99 10.36
C THR A 57 6.59 -9.24 8.86
N ARG A 58 5.85 -8.39 8.12
CA ARG A 58 5.73 -8.48 6.66
C ARG A 58 7.07 -8.32 5.93
N ALA A 59 7.96 -7.45 6.42
CA ALA A 59 9.29 -7.33 5.85
C ALA A 59 10.10 -8.61 6.05
N LYS A 60 10.03 -9.24 7.23
CA LYS A 60 10.68 -10.53 7.50
C LYS A 60 10.14 -11.61 6.55
N GLU A 61 8.81 -11.74 6.44
CA GLU A 61 8.15 -12.70 5.54
C GLU A 61 8.67 -12.57 4.10
N ALA A 62 8.78 -11.34 3.59
CA ALA A 62 9.25 -11.12 2.24
C ALA A 62 10.75 -11.41 2.07
N LEU A 63 11.60 -11.02 3.04
CA LEU A 63 13.05 -11.28 2.98
C LEU A 63 13.38 -12.77 2.98
N VAL A 64 12.74 -13.56 3.85
CA VAL A 64 12.98 -15.02 3.92
C VAL A 64 12.48 -15.76 2.67
N ASN A 65 11.50 -15.17 1.96
CA ASN A 65 11.01 -15.67 0.68
C ASN A 65 11.78 -15.11 -0.53
N GLY A 66 12.89 -14.40 -0.28
CA GLY A 66 13.89 -14.01 -1.28
C GLY A 66 13.64 -12.66 -1.95
N VAL A 67 13.02 -11.72 -1.25
CA VAL A 67 13.25 -10.29 -1.48
C VAL A 67 14.61 -9.91 -0.91
N ASP A 68 15.35 -9.02 -1.58
CA ASP A 68 16.70 -8.65 -1.16
C ASP A 68 16.77 -7.34 -0.38
N LEU A 69 15.88 -6.39 -0.67
CA LEU A 69 15.89 -5.07 -0.05
C LEU A 69 14.45 -4.57 0.12
N ILE A 70 14.09 -4.13 1.34
CA ILE A 70 12.75 -3.60 1.63
C ILE A 70 12.85 -2.16 2.13
N ILE A 71 12.23 -1.26 1.38
CA ILE A 71 12.05 0.14 1.73
C ILE A 71 10.57 0.38 2.06
N GLU A 72 10.31 1.01 3.20
CA GLU A 72 8.96 1.44 3.56
C GLU A 72 8.52 2.59 2.66
N LEU A 73 7.31 2.49 2.12
CA LEU A 73 6.56 3.60 1.56
C LEU A 73 5.82 4.28 2.72
N PRO A 74 6.21 5.49 3.12
CA PRO A 74 5.70 6.12 4.33
C PRO A 74 4.22 6.47 4.21
N PRO A 75 3.51 6.71 5.32
CA PRO A 75 2.07 6.98 5.34
C PRO A 75 1.63 8.11 4.39
N GLN A 76 2.43 9.18 4.32
CA GLN A 76 2.22 10.33 3.44
C GLN A 76 2.22 9.92 1.96
N ALA A 77 2.99 8.90 1.61
CA ALA A 77 3.17 8.40 0.27
C ALA A 77 2.21 7.25 -0.08
N CYS A 78 1.89 6.39 0.89
CA CYS A 78 1.08 5.19 0.65
C CYS A 78 -0.43 5.45 0.76
N ILE A 79 -0.90 6.25 1.73
CA ILE A 79 -2.34 6.48 1.98
C ILE A 79 -2.89 7.51 0.98
N GLN A 80 -2.86 7.16 -0.30
CA GLN A 80 -3.13 8.06 -1.41
C GLN A 80 -4.03 7.39 -2.46
N PRO A 81 -4.77 8.17 -3.26
CA PRO A 81 -5.42 7.66 -4.47
C PRO A 81 -4.42 6.95 -5.39
N ALA A 82 -4.89 6.01 -6.22
CA ALA A 82 -4.04 5.11 -7.00
C ALA A 82 -2.95 5.83 -7.82
N ASP A 83 -3.29 6.91 -8.52
CA ASP A 83 -2.33 7.70 -9.30
C ASP A 83 -1.17 8.26 -8.45
N ARG A 84 -1.46 8.72 -7.22
CA ARG A 84 -0.44 9.27 -6.31
C ARG A 84 0.38 8.17 -5.64
N PHE A 85 -0.28 7.08 -5.23
CA PHE A 85 0.40 5.89 -4.71
C PHE A 85 1.37 5.30 -5.75
N ALA A 86 0.90 5.14 -6.98
CA ALA A 86 1.69 4.66 -8.11
C ALA A 86 2.87 5.59 -8.38
N PHE A 87 2.64 6.91 -8.43
CA PHE A 87 3.70 7.89 -8.59
C PHE A 87 4.77 7.76 -7.50
N ASN A 88 4.37 7.72 -6.23
CA ASN A 88 5.32 7.63 -5.12
C ASN A 88 6.13 6.33 -5.14
N GLY A 89 5.50 5.19 -5.45
CA GLY A 89 6.20 3.91 -5.56
C GLY A 89 7.14 3.83 -6.75
N VAL A 90 6.68 4.25 -7.94
CA VAL A 90 7.48 4.25 -9.19
C VAL A 90 8.67 5.19 -9.07
N ASN A 91 8.44 6.41 -8.59
CA ASN A 91 9.49 7.38 -8.34
C ASN A 91 10.46 6.88 -7.25
N GLY A 92 9.94 6.26 -6.18
CA GLY A 92 10.78 5.65 -5.13
C GLY A 92 11.73 4.59 -5.69
N LEU A 93 11.23 3.67 -6.51
CA LEU A 93 12.08 2.64 -7.16
C LEU A 93 13.09 3.26 -8.13
N ALA A 94 12.68 4.22 -8.95
CA ALA A 94 13.59 4.92 -9.87
C ALA A 94 14.72 5.64 -9.10
N SER A 95 14.39 6.34 -8.01
CA SER A 95 15.35 7.01 -7.13
C SER A 95 16.25 6.06 -6.33
N LEU A 96 15.92 4.77 -6.25
CA LEU A 96 16.79 3.71 -5.73
C LEU A 96 17.72 3.13 -6.82
N GLY A 97 17.59 3.54 -8.07
CA GLY A 97 18.39 3.04 -9.19
C GLY A 97 17.95 1.65 -9.68
N VAL A 98 16.67 1.32 -9.50
CA VAL A 98 16.04 0.11 -10.04
C VAL A 98 15.90 0.21 -11.55
N ASP A 99 16.05 -0.90 -12.27
CA ASP A 99 15.99 -0.94 -13.74
C ASP A 99 14.60 -1.35 -14.26
N TYR A 100 13.97 -2.34 -13.61
CA TYR A 100 12.69 -2.93 -14.03
C TYR A 100 11.64 -2.78 -12.93
N LEU A 101 10.40 -2.49 -13.30
CA LEU A 101 9.26 -2.56 -12.39
C LEU A 101 8.39 -3.76 -12.78
N VAL A 102 8.29 -4.74 -11.87
CA VAL A 102 7.47 -5.93 -12.03
C VAL A 102 6.21 -5.82 -11.18
N PHE A 103 5.05 -6.07 -11.80
CA PHE A 103 3.74 -6.04 -11.14
C PHE A 103 2.82 -7.09 -11.74
N GLY A 104 1.83 -7.55 -10.96
CA GLY A 104 0.78 -8.42 -11.48
C GLY A 104 -0.27 -7.61 -12.23
N ALA A 105 -0.78 -8.15 -13.33
CA ALA A 105 -1.90 -7.63 -14.11
C ALA A 105 -2.88 -8.75 -14.43
N GLU A 106 -4.17 -8.44 -14.56
CA GLU A 106 -5.16 -9.38 -15.08
C GLU A 106 -4.94 -9.65 -16.57
N HIS A 107 -4.41 -8.67 -17.30
CA HIS A 107 -4.03 -8.79 -18.71
C HIS A 107 -2.59 -8.35 -18.90
N ALA A 108 -1.64 -9.28 -18.73
CA ALA A 108 -0.22 -8.96 -18.80
C ALA A 108 0.28 -8.64 -20.22
N GLU A 109 -0.50 -8.98 -21.24
CA GLU A 109 -0.25 -8.68 -22.64
C GLU A 109 -0.54 -7.23 -23.03
N TYR A 110 -1.24 -6.47 -22.19
CA TYR A 110 -1.55 -5.07 -22.47
C TYR A 110 -0.29 -4.20 -22.51
N ASP A 111 -0.24 -3.30 -23.50
CA ASP A 111 0.81 -2.27 -23.57
C ASP A 111 0.41 -1.07 -22.70
N PHE A 112 0.70 -1.19 -21.41
CA PHE A 112 0.38 -0.15 -20.44
C PHE A 112 1.09 1.19 -20.72
N MET A 113 2.26 1.19 -21.36
CA MET A 113 2.98 2.43 -21.71
C MET A 113 2.29 3.16 -22.86
N ASN A 114 1.82 2.42 -23.86
CA ASN A 114 0.98 2.97 -24.91
C ASN A 114 -0.36 3.48 -24.34
N TYR A 115 -1.02 2.71 -23.49
CA TYR A 115 -2.27 3.14 -22.84
C TYR A 115 -2.08 4.41 -22.02
N ALA A 116 -1.02 4.47 -21.21
CA ALA A 116 -0.68 5.66 -20.42
C ALA A 116 -0.46 6.90 -21.29
N SER A 117 0.12 6.74 -22.49
CA SER A 117 0.33 7.82 -23.45
C SER A 117 -0.98 8.31 -24.07
N GLN A 118 -1.89 7.39 -24.42
CA GLN A 118 -3.21 7.73 -24.97
C GLN A 118 -4.11 8.44 -23.97
N VAL A 119 -4.02 8.09 -22.69
CA VAL A 119 -4.82 8.71 -21.63
C VAL A 119 -4.14 9.92 -20.98
N GLN A 120 -2.95 10.30 -21.47
CA GLN A 120 -2.18 11.40 -20.91
C GLN A 120 -2.96 12.72 -21.06
N GLY A 121 -3.15 13.43 -19.96
CA GLY A 121 -3.84 14.73 -19.97
C GLY A 121 -5.37 14.65 -20.10
N LEU A 122 -5.97 13.46 -20.15
CA LEU A 122 -7.42 13.32 -20.07
C LEU A 122 -7.94 13.96 -18.78
N LYS A 123 -8.98 14.78 -18.93
CA LYS A 123 -9.76 15.34 -17.83
C LYS A 123 -11.15 14.75 -17.91
N GLY A 124 -11.69 14.28 -16.78
CA GLY A 124 -13.08 13.84 -16.72
C GLY A 124 -14.00 15.01 -17.06
N GLU A 125 -15.05 14.77 -17.85
CA GLU A 125 -16.02 15.81 -18.16
C GLU A 125 -16.88 16.14 -16.93
N PHE A 126 -16.73 17.35 -16.40
CA PHE A 126 -17.44 17.82 -15.20
C PHE A 126 -18.89 18.26 -15.46
N LYS A 127 -19.40 18.18 -16.69
CA LYS A 127 -20.70 18.76 -17.06
C LYS A 127 -21.93 17.93 -16.66
N LYS A 128 -21.76 16.68 -16.19
CA LYS A 128 -22.87 15.84 -15.70
C LYS A 128 -22.88 15.78 -14.17
N TYR A 129 -23.76 16.55 -13.54
CA TYR A 129 -23.93 16.67 -12.08
C TYR A 129 -24.23 15.34 -11.33
N ASN A 130 -24.46 14.22 -12.03
CA ASN A 130 -24.89 12.96 -11.43
C ASN A 130 -23.85 11.82 -11.50
N GLN A 131 -22.59 12.12 -11.87
CA GLN A 131 -21.51 11.12 -11.94
C GLN A 131 -20.33 11.48 -11.03
N SER A 132 -19.72 10.47 -10.40
CA SER A 132 -18.48 10.68 -9.63
C SER A 132 -17.30 10.95 -10.58
N TYR A 133 -16.27 11.67 -10.10
CA TYR A 133 -15.04 11.90 -10.87
C TYR A 133 -14.38 10.59 -11.33
N ALA A 134 -14.44 9.54 -10.49
CA ALA A 134 -13.91 8.22 -10.86
C ALA A 134 -14.67 7.62 -12.05
N ALA A 135 -15.99 7.72 -12.08
CA ALA A 135 -16.81 7.22 -13.19
C ALA A 135 -16.59 8.02 -14.48
N SER A 136 -16.46 9.36 -14.39
CA SER A 136 -16.21 10.18 -15.58
C SER A 136 -14.81 9.95 -16.16
N ILE A 137 -13.80 9.75 -15.32
CA ILE A 137 -12.46 9.35 -15.76
C ILE A 137 -12.46 7.96 -16.37
N GLN A 138 -13.15 6.99 -15.78
CA GLN A 138 -13.24 5.63 -16.34
C GLN A 138 -13.87 5.63 -17.74
N ALA A 139 -14.91 6.42 -17.95
CA ALA A 139 -15.54 6.58 -19.26
C ALA A 139 -14.57 7.21 -20.28
N ALA A 140 -13.84 8.25 -19.88
CA ALA A 140 -12.85 8.89 -20.75
C ALA A 140 -11.69 7.94 -21.10
N ILE A 141 -11.21 7.13 -20.14
CA ILE A 141 -10.21 6.08 -20.38
C ILE A 141 -10.75 5.06 -21.37
N THR A 142 -11.96 4.54 -21.14
CA THR A 142 -12.59 3.55 -22.02
C THR A 142 -12.73 4.06 -23.45
N GLN A 143 -13.16 5.31 -23.61
CA GLN A 143 -13.27 5.95 -24.91
C GLN A 143 -11.91 6.10 -25.60
N ALA A 144 -10.87 6.48 -24.87
CA ALA A 144 -9.52 6.65 -25.42
C ALA A 144 -8.87 5.31 -25.82
N LEU A 145 -9.07 4.26 -25.01
CA LEU A 145 -8.47 2.94 -25.24
C LEU A 145 -9.29 2.03 -26.17
N GLY A 146 -10.55 2.39 -26.45
CA GLY A 146 -11.47 1.61 -27.27
C GLY A 146 -12.06 0.36 -26.58
N HIS A 147 -11.73 0.12 -25.32
CA HIS A 147 -12.26 -0.96 -24.49
C HIS A 147 -12.20 -0.57 -23.01
N GLU A 148 -12.95 -1.27 -22.16
CA GLU A 148 -13.02 -0.99 -20.74
C GLU A 148 -11.85 -1.62 -19.99
N LEU A 149 -11.13 -0.82 -19.18
CA LEU A 149 -10.12 -1.29 -18.24
C LEU A 149 -10.73 -1.39 -16.84
N ALA A 150 -11.49 -2.45 -16.57
CA ALA A 150 -12.26 -2.59 -15.33
C ALA A 150 -11.47 -3.21 -14.18
N GLU A 151 -10.47 -4.03 -14.51
CA GLU A 151 -9.81 -4.87 -13.53
C GLU A 151 -8.86 -4.07 -12.61
N PRO A 152 -8.83 -4.37 -11.29
CA PRO A 152 -8.14 -3.54 -10.32
C PRO A 152 -6.62 -3.49 -10.49
N ASN A 153 -5.97 -4.59 -10.89
CA ASN A 153 -4.53 -4.61 -11.06
C ASN A 153 -4.13 -4.05 -12.43
N ASP A 154 -4.96 -4.18 -13.45
CA ASP A 154 -4.80 -3.45 -14.72
C ASP A 154 -4.92 -1.93 -14.54
N LEU A 155 -5.90 -1.46 -13.75
CA LEU A 155 -6.03 -0.04 -13.39
C LEU A 155 -4.79 0.47 -12.62
N LEU A 156 -4.24 -0.35 -11.74
CA LEU A 156 -3.01 -0.03 -11.01
C LEU A 156 -1.78 -0.04 -11.94
N ALA A 157 -1.71 -0.99 -12.88
CA ALA A 157 -0.69 -1.04 -13.92
C ALA A 157 -0.70 0.20 -14.82
N LEU A 158 -1.89 0.65 -15.23
CA LEU A 158 -2.04 1.91 -15.96
C LEU A 158 -1.56 3.11 -15.12
N ALA A 159 -1.87 3.13 -13.81
CA ALA A 159 -1.37 4.16 -12.91
C ALA A 159 0.17 4.13 -12.79
N TYR A 160 0.79 2.94 -12.72
CA TYR A 160 2.25 2.80 -12.76
C TYR A 160 2.83 3.32 -14.07
N ALA A 161 2.25 2.99 -15.21
CA ALA A 161 2.71 3.47 -16.51
C ALA A 161 2.58 5.00 -16.66
N LYS A 162 1.46 5.58 -16.21
CA LYS A 162 1.28 7.04 -16.15
C LYS A 162 2.31 7.72 -15.26
N ALA A 163 2.67 7.11 -14.13
CA ALA A 163 3.73 7.62 -13.27
C ALA A 163 5.10 7.50 -13.94
N ASN A 164 5.36 6.36 -14.59
CA ASN A 164 6.62 6.07 -15.28
C ASN A 164 6.91 7.04 -16.43
N LEU A 165 5.88 7.45 -17.18
CA LEU A 165 5.98 8.46 -18.23
C LEU A 165 6.43 9.85 -17.73
N LYS A 166 6.23 10.15 -16.44
CA LYS A 166 6.64 11.43 -15.85
C LYS A 166 8.09 11.43 -15.40
N LEU A 167 8.75 10.27 -15.37
CA LEU A 167 10.16 10.16 -14.98
C LEU A 167 11.07 10.65 -16.12
N GLY A 168 12.16 11.34 -15.76
CA GLY A 168 13.20 11.69 -16.72
C GLY A 168 13.98 10.47 -17.25
N SER A 169 13.99 9.38 -16.49
CA SER A 169 14.53 8.07 -16.90
C SER A 169 13.54 6.98 -16.47
N PRO A 170 12.63 6.56 -17.37
CA PRO A 170 11.62 5.58 -17.05
C PRO A 170 12.19 4.19 -16.73
N LEU A 171 11.53 3.50 -15.80
CA LEU A 171 11.74 2.08 -15.53
C LEU A 171 11.24 1.24 -16.70
N LYS A 172 11.80 0.05 -16.89
CA LYS A 172 11.24 -0.94 -17.82
C LYS A 172 10.10 -1.68 -17.14
N LEU A 173 8.88 -1.53 -17.66
CA LEU A 173 7.70 -2.21 -17.10
C LEU A 173 7.65 -3.68 -17.54
N GLN A 174 7.40 -4.57 -16.59
CA GLN A 174 7.29 -6.00 -16.81
C GLN A 174 6.05 -6.55 -16.10
N PRO A 175 4.86 -6.46 -16.73
CA PRO A 175 3.66 -7.09 -16.19
C PRO A 175 3.82 -8.62 -16.13
N ILE A 176 3.23 -9.23 -15.12
CA ILE A 176 3.12 -10.68 -14.96
C ILE A 176 1.65 -11.05 -14.86
N GLN A 177 1.26 -12.11 -15.58
CA GLN A 177 -0.10 -12.63 -15.54
C GLN A 177 -0.44 -13.09 -14.13
N ARG A 178 -1.52 -12.56 -13.55
CA ARG A 178 -2.00 -13.01 -12.24
C ARG A 178 -2.59 -14.41 -12.34
N ILE A 179 -2.08 -15.32 -11.51
CA ILE A 179 -2.69 -16.62 -11.27
C ILE A 179 -3.62 -16.46 -10.06
N GLN A 180 -4.93 -16.32 -10.29
CA GLN A 180 -5.90 -16.06 -9.22
C GLN A 180 -7.18 -16.90 -9.32
N ALA A 181 -7.73 -17.25 -8.15
CA ALA A 181 -9.16 -17.33 -7.90
C ALA A 181 -9.71 -15.88 -7.92
N GLY A 182 -10.82 -15.61 -8.61
CA GLY A 182 -11.23 -14.27 -9.03
C GLY A 182 -11.16 -13.16 -7.95
N TYR A 183 -10.99 -11.92 -8.39
CA TYR A 183 -11.03 -10.75 -7.51
C TYR A 183 -12.35 -10.74 -6.71
N HIS A 184 -12.28 -10.50 -5.40
CA HIS A 184 -13.36 -10.62 -4.40
C HIS A 184 -13.81 -12.02 -3.97
N GLU A 185 -13.20 -13.09 -4.47
CA GLU A 185 -13.51 -14.42 -3.96
C GLU A 185 -12.90 -14.61 -2.56
N LEU A 186 -13.77 -14.58 -1.53
CA LEU A 186 -13.40 -14.80 -0.13
C LEU A 186 -13.33 -16.28 0.23
N ALA A 187 -13.90 -17.15 -0.60
CA ALA A 187 -13.89 -18.59 -0.39
C ALA A 187 -12.53 -19.20 -0.75
N LEU A 188 -12.01 -20.08 0.11
CA LEU A 188 -10.87 -20.91 -0.21
C LEU A 188 -11.34 -22.06 -1.11
N LYS A 189 -10.69 -22.22 -2.27
CA LYS A 189 -11.00 -23.30 -3.20
C LYS A 189 -10.12 -24.51 -2.92
N ALA A 190 -10.75 -25.64 -2.60
CA ALA A 190 -10.06 -26.91 -2.45
C ALA A 190 -9.27 -27.26 -3.73
N GLY A 191 -8.04 -27.74 -3.56
CA GLY A 191 -7.14 -28.06 -4.67
C GLY A 191 -6.34 -26.88 -5.24
N GLN A 192 -6.62 -25.65 -4.81
CA GLN A 192 -5.80 -24.47 -5.15
C GLN A 192 -4.81 -24.15 -4.03
N GLN A 193 -3.68 -23.57 -4.41
CA GLN A 193 -2.61 -23.15 -3.48
C GLN A 193 -2.44 -21.63 -3.40
N ILE A 194 -3.21 -20.87 -4.19
CA ILE A 194 -3.15 -19.41 -4.21
C ILE A 194 -4.55 -18.88 -3.89
N ALA A 195 -4.62 -18.01 -2.88
CA ALA A 195 -5.81 -17.26 -2.51
C ALA A 195 -5.50 -15.76 -2.49
N SER A 196 -6.55 -14.93 -2.57
CA SER A 196 -6.39 -13.49 -2.40
C SER A 196 -6.05 -13.15 -0.94
N ALA A 197 -5.33 -12.04 -0.74
CA ALA A 197 -5.04 -11.52 0.60
C ALA A 197 -6.33 -11.31 1.43
N SER A 198 -7.40 -10.80 0.80
CA SER A 198 -8.70 -10.61 1.48
C SER A 198 -9.36 -11.93 1.89
N ALA A 199 -9.25 -12.98 1.07
CA ALA A 199 -9.72 -14.32 1.44
C ALA A 199 -8.97 -14.84 2.67
N ILE A 200 -7.63 -14.74 2.67
CA ILE A 200 -6.80 -15.17 3.80
C ILE A 200 -7.24 -14.48 5.10
N ARG A 201 -7.37 -13.14 5.07
CA ARG A 201 -7.81 -12.36 6.24
C ARG A 201 -9.23 -12.72 6.69
N SER A 202 -10.17 -12.88 5.75
CA SER A 202 -11.56 -13.23 6.08
C SER A 202 -11.68 -14.63 6.71
N ASN A 203 -10.95 -15.62 6.18
CA ASN A 203 -10.95 -16.98 6.72
C ASN A 203 -10.25 -17.04 8.08
N TYR A 204 -9.21 -16.22 8.30
CA TYR A 204 -8.60 -16.06 9.63
C TYR A 204 -9.62 -15.56 10.66
N GLN A 205 -10.37 -14.49 10.35
CA GLN A 205 -11.40 -13.95 11.27
C GLN A 205 -12.52 -14.97 11.59
N GLN A 206 -12.77 -15.91 10.67
CA GLN A 206 -13.75 -16.99 10.87
C GLN A 206 -13.18 -18.20 11.64
N GLY A 207 -11.96 -18.09 12.19
CA GLY A 207 -11.32 -19.16 12.97
C GLY A 207 -10.76 -20.31 12.11
N ARG A 208 -10.64 -20.14 10.79
CA ARG A 208 -10.21 -21.19 9.85
C ARG A 208 -8.70 -21.18 9.61
N LEU A 209 -7.90 -20.93 10.65
CA LEU A 209 -6.44 -20.81 10.56
C LEU A 209 -5.79 -22.04 9.91
N ALA A 210 -6.20 -23.25 10.30
CA ALA A 210 -5.62 -24.49 9.78
C ALA A 210 -5.72 -24.63 8.24
N GLU A 211 -6.80 -24.12 7.64
CA GLU A 211 -7.01 -24.15 6.18
C GLU A 211 -6.03 -23.22 5.45
N LEU A 212 -5.54 -22.16 6.11
CA LEU A 212 -4.67 -21.16 5.52
C LEU A 212 -3.27 -21.68 5.19
N ARG A 213 -2.82 -22.78 5.82
CA ARG A 213 -1.49 -23.37 5.62
C ARG A 213 -1.16 -23.64 4.14
N THR A 214 -2.18 -23.97 3.34
CA THR A 214 -2.01 -24.28 1.91
C THR A 214 -1.84 -23.04 1.03
N TYR A 215 -2.20 -21.85 1.53
CA TYR A 215 -2.30 -20.61 0.73
C TYR A 215 -1.22 -19.59 1.06
N VAL A 216 -0.42 -19.83 2.09
CA VAL A 216 0.67 -18.95 2.52
C VAL A 216 1.96 -19.75 2.74
N PRO A 217 3.14 -19.11 2.63
CA PRO A 217 4.40 -19.74 2.99
C PRO A 217 4.46 -20.11 4.48
N HIS A 218 5.40 -20.98 4.83
CA HIS A 218 5.59 -21.49 6.19
C HIS A 218 5.71 -20.36 7.24
N GLU A 219 6.58 -19.38 7.01
CA GLU A 219 6.81 -18.28 7.94
C GLU A 219 5.59 -17.39 8.12
N THR A 220 4.84 -17.12 7.05
CA THR A 220 3.56 -16.42 7.18
C THR A 220 2.58 -17.24 8.02
N TYR A 221 2.46 -18.55 7.78
CA TYR A 221 1.56 -19.39 8.58
C TYR A 221 1.93 -19.36 10.08
N ALA A 222 3.23 -19.40 10.39
CA ALA A 222 3.72 -19.27 11.76
C ALA A 222 3.35 -17.90 12.35
N ASP A 223 3.58 -16.81 11.62
CA ASP A 223 3.23 -15.46 12.07
C ASP A 223 1.71 -15.28 12.24
N LEU A 224 0.88 -15.90 11.40
CA LEU A 224 -0.58 -15.95 11.58
C LEU A 224 -0.98 -16.72 12.84
N SER A 225 -0.24 -17.76 13.21
CA SER A 225 -0.52 -18.59 14.39
C SER A 225 -0.09 -17.90 15.69
N ASP A 226 1.02 -17.17 15.65
CA ASP A 226 1.65 -16.57 16.83
C ASP A 226 1.17 -15.14 17.13
N ASN A 227 0.46 -14.50 16.20
CA ASN A 227 0.01 -13.12 16.34
C ASN A 227 -1.49 -13.00 16.12
N SER A 228 -2.13 -12.12 16.89
CA SER A 228 -3.47 -11.61 16.57
C SER A 228 -3.36 -10.64 15.41
N LEU A 229 -4.13 -10.89 14.35
CA LEU A 229 -4.21 -9.96 13.23
C LEU A 229 -4.91 -8.66 13.63
N VAL A 230 -4.41 -7.55 13.09
CA VAL A 230 -4.99 -6.22 13.28
C VAL A 230 -6.03 -5.93 12.20
N PHE A 231 -7.19 -5.44 12.62
CA PHE A 231 -8.30 -5.04 11.77
C PHE A 231 -8.79 -3.63 12.09
N TRP A 232 -9.69 -3.13 11.26
CA TRP A 232 -10.29 -1.81 11.47
C TRP A 232 -11.05 -1.69 12.79
N ASP A 233 -11.68 -2.78 13.24
CA ASP A 233 -12.43 -2.79 14.50
C ASP A 233 -11.54 -2.60 15.74
N ASP A 234 -10.25 -2.96 15.66
CA ASP A 234 -9.30 -2.65 16.74
C ASP A 234 -9.01 -1.15 16.85
N PHE A 235 -9.11 -0.43 15.72
CA PHE A 235 -8.92 1.02 15.65
C PHE A 235 -10.21 1.82 15.82
N TRP A 236 -11.37 1.17 15.66
CA TRP A 236 -12.66 1.84 15.68
C TRP A 236 -12.94 2.59 16.98
N PRO A 237 -12.66 2.07 18.19
CA PRO A 237 -12.88 2.83 19.42
C PRO A 237 -12.12 4.16 19.44
N PHE A 238 -10.88 4.19 18.95
CA PHE A 238 -10.07 5.41 18.88
C PHE A 238 -10.59 6.39 17.83
N LEU A 239 -11.02 5.88 16.67
CA LEU A 239 -11.63 6.70 15.64
C LEU A 239 -12.94 7.32 16.11
N ARG A 240 -13.81 6.50 16.72
CA ARG A 240 -15.10 6.92 17.26
C ARG A 240 -14.91 7.96 18.35
N TYR A 241 -13.98 7.74 19.28
CA TYR A 241 -13.61 8.76 20.27
C TYR A 241 -13.28 10.09 19.60
N LYS A 242 -12.37 10.09 18.62
CA LYS A 242 -11.99 11.30 17.90
C LYS A 242 -13.18 11.99 17.21
N LEU A 243 -14.03 11.23 16.54
CA LEU A 243 -15.24 11.75 15.88
C LEU A 243 -16.23 12.38 16.85
N LEU A 244 -16.31 11.90 18.09
CA LEU A 244 -17.21 12.41 19.12
C LEU A 244 -16.63 13.61 19.88
N THR A 245 -15.30 13.72 19.97
CA THR A 245 -14.64 14.77 20.77
C THR A 245 -14.02 15.90 19.96
N THR A 246 -13.98 15.78 18.63
CA THR A 246 -13.39 16.80 17.75
C THR A 246 -14.48 17.53 16.98
N THR A 247 -14.39 18.86 16.93
CA THR A 247 -15.39 19.67 16.21
C THR A 247 -15.26 19.48 14.70
N PRO A 248 -16.35 19.64 13.92
CA PRO A 248 -16.28 19.63 12.46
C PRO A 248 -15.26 20.63 11.90
N LYS A 249 -15.13 21.81 12.52
CA LYS A 249 -14.15 22.83 12.12
C LYS A 249 -12.70 22.34 12.25
N GLU A 250 -12.38 21.59 13.30
CA GLU A 250 -11.04 21.00 13.46
C GLU A 250 -10.83 19.83 12.51
N LEU A 251 -11.86 18.99 12.30
CA LEU A 251 -11.81 17.88 11.34
C LEU A 251 -11.61 18.37 9.90
N ALA A 252 -12.08 19.57 9.55
CA ALA A 252 -11.88 20.19 8.25
C ALA A 252 -10.39 20.36 7.87
N ASN A 253 -9.49 20.41 8.86
CA ASN A 253 -8.04 20.54 8.63
C ASN A 253 -7.35 19.19 8.35
N ILE A 254 -8.07 18.07 8.46
CA ILE A 254 -7.51 16.74 8.16
C ILE A 254 -7.31 16.59 6.65
N TYR A 255 -6.16 16.05 6.26
CA TYR A 255 -5.84 15.79 4.87
C TYR A 255 -6.91 14.94 4.17
N GLY A 256 -7.38 15.41 3.02
CA GLY A 256 -8.40 14.74 2.21
C GLY A 256 -9.84 14.99 2.66
N MET A 257 -10.06 15.74 3.75
CA MET A 257 -11.36 16.27 4.12
C MET A 257 -11.85 17.26 3.07
N ALA A 258 -13.11 17.19 2.68
CA ALA A 258 -13.66 18.07 1.65
C ALA A 258 -15.18 18.14 1.71
N GLU A 259 -15.73 19.24 1.20
CA GLU A 259 -17.14 19.35 0.81
C GLU A 259 -18.15 19.14 1.95
N GLY A 260 -17.77 19.45 3.20
CA GLY A 260 -18.65 19.32 4.36
C GLY A 260 -18.88 17.88 4.81
N ILE A 261 -18.09 16.91 4.32
CA ILE A 261 -18.26 15.50 4.71
C ILE A 261 -18.04 15.29 6.21
N GLU A 262 -17.23 16.13 6.87
CA GLU A 262 -16.98 16.13 8.31
C GLU A 262 -18.27 16.15 9.14
N TYR A 263 -19.29 16.91 8.73
CA TYR A 263 -20.57 16.97 9.42
C TYR A 263 -21.28 15.61 9.39
N ARG A 264 -21.25 14.94 8.23
CA ARG A 264 -21.83 13.62 8.07
C ARG A 264 -21.05 12.56 8.84
N LEU A 265 -19.72 12.64 8.84
CA LEU A 265 -18.84 11.71 9.58
C LEU A 265 -19.20 11.71 11.07
N VAL A 266 -19.30 12.92 11.65
CA VAL A 266 -19.66 13.13 13.06
C VAL A 266 -21.11 12.73 13.32
N GLN A 267 -22.06 13.17 12.48
CA GLN A 267 -23.48 12.82 12.63
C GLN A 267 -23.66 11.30 12.67
N LYS A 268 -23.09 10.56 11.72
CA LYS A 268 -23.24 9.11 11.65
C LYS A 268 -22.53 8.39 12.77
N ALA A 269 -21.41 8.91 13.28
CA ALA A 269 -20.78 8.36 14.48
C ALA A 269 -21.66 8.52 15.74
N ASN A 270 -22.41 9.61 15.85
CA ASN A 270 -23.34 9.86 16.97
C ASN A 270 -24.61 9.01 16.90
N GLU A 271 -25.14 8.75 15.71
CA GLU A 271 -26.37 7.98 15.51
C GLU A 271 -26.18 6.47 15.71
N LEU A 272 -24.94 5.96 15.60
CA LEU A 272 -24.67 4.53 15.72
C LEU A 272 -24.75 4.04 17.17
N ALA A 273 -25.31 2.85 17.31
CA ALA A 273 -25.44 2.16 18.58
C ALA A 273 -24.07 1.84 19.20
N HIS A 274 -24.07 1.65 20.52
CA HIS A 274 -22.91 1.11 21.20
C HIS A 274 -22.61 -0.31 20.67
N GLY A 275 -21.36 -0.58 20.31
CA GLY A 275 -20.93 -1.87 19.77
C GLY A 275 -20.99 -1.99 18.24
N SER A 276 -21.42 -0.95 17.50
CA SER A 276 -21.27 -0.93 16.03
C SER A 276 -19.80 -1.05 15.61
N SER A 277 -19.56 -1.72 14.48
CA SER A 277 -18.23 -1.89 13.88
C SER A 277 -17.77 -0.67 13.07
N PHE A 278 -16.51 -0.67 12.65
CA PHE A 278 -16.03 0.29 11.65
C PHE A 278 -16.82 0.19 10.35
N ASP A 279 -17.12 -1.04 9.91
CA ASP A 279 -17.83 -1.27 8.66
C ASP A 279 -19.25 -0.71 8.73
N ASP A 280 -19.96 -0.85 9.86
CA ASP A 280 -21.29 -0.23 10.05
C ASP A 280 -21.23 1.28 9.85
N TRP A 281 -20.21 1.92 10.44
CA TRP A 281 -20.00 3.36 10.28
C TRP A 281 -19.65 3.75 8.85
N LEU A 282 -18.77 2.99 8.21
CA LEU A 282 -18.34 3.24 6.84
C LEU A 282 -19.53 3.15 5.86
N HIS A 283 -20.41 2.15 6.03
CA HIS A 283 -21.65 2.00 5.28
C HIS A 283 -22.61 3.16 5.53
N ALA A 284 -22.79 3.59 6.78
CA ALA A 284 -23.68 4.69 7.14
C ALA A 284 -23.22 6.05 6.57
N VAL A 285 -21.91 6.28 6.52
CA VAL A 285 -21.30 7.50 5.97
C VAL A 285 -21.33 7.52 4.44
N LYS A 286 -21.29 6.37 3.78
CA LYS A 286 -21.19 6.25 2.31
C LYS A 286 -22.18 7.15 1.57
N THR A 287 -21.69 7.86 0.56
CA THR A 287 -22.50 8.64 -0.40
C THR A 287 -22.07 8.33 -1.84
N LYS A 288 -22.83 8.73 -2.86
CA LYS A 288 -22.42 8.53 -4.27
C LYS A 288 -21.09 9.20 -4.60
N ARG A 289 -20.79 10.35 -3.97
CA ARG A 289 -19.60 11.17 -4.22
C ARG A 289 -18.33 10.64 -3.54
N PHE A 290 -18.48 9.98 -2.39
CA PHE A 290 -17.36 9.42 -1.63
C PHE A 290 -17.35 7.90 -1.76
N THR A 291 -16.29 7.32 -2.34
CA THR A 291 -16.12 5.87 -2.42
C THR A 291 -15.73 5.30 -1.05
N TYR A 292 -15.94 4.00 -0.84
CA TYR A 292 -15.50 3.32 0.38
C TYR A 292 -14.00 3.51 0.62
N THR A 293 -13.18 3.33 -0.43
CA THR A 293 -11.72 3.53 -0.35
C THR A 293 -11.31 4.97 -0.02
N ARG A 294 -12.09 5.98 -0.47
CA ARG A 294 -11.83 7.39 -0.09
C ARG A 294 -12.15 7.63 1.38
N LEU A 295 -13.27 7.08 1.86
CA LEU A 295 -13.68 7.20 3.26
C LEU A 295 -12.74 6.44 4.21
N ALA A 296 -12.28 5.25 3.82
CA ALA A 296 -11.32 4.47 4.58
C ALA A 296 -9.96 5.18 4.69
N ARG A 297 -9.46 5.77 3.58
CA ARG A 297 -8.26 6.64 3.66
C ARG A 297 -8.47 7.85 4.57
N LEU A 298 -9.64 8.49 4.50
CA LEU A 298 -9.98 9.61 5.37
C LEU A 298 -10.07 9.21 6.84
N ALA A 299 -10.57 8.00 7.12
CA ALA A 299 -10.55 7.42 8.46
C ALA A 299 -9.13 7.27 8.99
N VAL A 300 -8.19 6.76 8.20
CA VAL A 300 -6.77 6.69 8.60
C VAL A 300 -6.20 8.09 8.82
N ALA A 301 -6.47 9.04 7.91
CA ALA A 301 -6.00 10.42 8.05
C ALA A 301 -6.53 11.07 9.35
N MET A 302 -7.79 10.82 9.71
CA MET A 302 -8.35 11.26 10.99
C MET A 302 -7.65 10.59 12.17
N LEU A 303 -7.51 9.26 12.15
CA LEU A 303 -6.84 8.48 13.19
C LEU A 303 -5.43 8.99 13.48
N LEU A 304 -4.70 9.30 12.40
CA LEU A 304 -3.34 9.79 12.47
C LEU A 304 -3.24 11.30 12.65
N ASN A 305 -4.34 12.07 12.64
CA ASN A 305 -4.27 13.53 12.60
C ASN A 305 -3.38 14.05 11.47
N LEU A 306 -3.45 13.42 10.30
CA LEU A 306 -2.63 13.73 9.14
C LEU A 306 -3.12 15.04 8.52
N GLN A 307 -2.25 16.03 8.41
CA GLN A 307 -2.56 17.35 7.85
C GLN A 307 -1.99 17.51 6.43
N THR A 308 -2.41 18.57 5.73
CA THR A 308 -1.91 18.83 4.37
C THR A 308 -0.43 19.17 4.38
N GLU A 309 0.03 19.86 5.42
CA GLU A 309 1.42 20.23 5.66
C GLU A 309 2.31 19.00 5.79
N ASP A 310 1.85 17.93 6.46
CA ASP A 310 2.59 16.67 6.56
C ASP A 310 2.89 16.07 5.18
N ILE A 311 1.93 16.16 4.25
CA ILE A 311 2.07 15.68 2.86
C ILE A 311 3.01 16.59 2.07
N THR A 312 2.84 17.91 2.19
CA THR A 312 3.67 18.90 1.50
C THR A 312 5.13 18.78 1.92
N SER A 313 5.42 18.73 3.23
CA SER A 313 6.78 18.57 3.74
C SER A 313 7.43 17.25 3.29
N TYR A 314 6.67 16.15 3.24
CA TYR A 314 7.19 14.89 2.68
C TYR A 314 7.52 15.03 1.19
N ASN A 315 6.66 15.67 0.40
CA ASN A 315 6.90 15.85 -1.04
C ASN A 315 8.12 16.75 -1.33
N GLU A 316 8.39 17.73 -0.48
CA GLU A 316 9.56 18.62 -0.57
C GLU A 316 10.87 17.91 -0.19
N ALA A 317 10.83 17.02 0.81
CA ALA A 317 11.98 16.28 1.29
C ALA A 317 11.69 14.77 1.50
N PRO A 318 11.51 13.99 0.42
CA PRO A 318 11.30 12.56 0.53
C PRO A 318 12.52 11.85 1.13
N TYR A 319 12.31 10.68 1.71
CA TYR A 319 13.36 9.85 2.29
C TYR A 319 13.07 8.37 2.04
N PHE A 320 14.11 7.54 2.16
CA PHE A 320 13.99 6.09 2.12
C PHE A 320 14.10 5.52 3.52
N ARG A 321 13.08 4.81 3.98
CA ARG A 321 13.09 4.14 5.28
C ARG A 321 13.40 2.65 5.10
N LEU A 322 14.59 2.23 5.50
CA LEU A 322 15.05 0.85 5.33
C LEU A 322 14.43 -0.08 6.39
N LEU A 323 13.66 -1.08 5.97
CA LEU A 323 13.07 -2.09 6.86
C LEU A 323 13.94 -3.35 6.97
N GLY A 324 14.66 -3.73 5.91
CA GLY A 324 15.59 -4.84 5.98
C GLY A 324 16.20 -5.22 4.65
N PHE A 325 17.19 -6.12 4.71
CA PHE A 325 17.95 -6.56 3.53
C PHE A 325 18.57 -7.95 3.72
N THR A 326 18.87 -8.61 2.60
CA THR A 326 19.68 -9.84 2.50
C THR A 326 21.15 -9.51 2.23
N LYS A 327 22.02 -10.54 2.12
CA LYS A 327 23.40 -10.36 1.64
C LYS A 327 23.45 -9.65 0.28
N ARG A 328 22.62 -10.05 -0.69
CA ARG A 328 22.55 -9.41 -2.01
C ARG A 328 22.02 -7.98 -1.92
N GLY A 329 21.03 -7.73 -1.07
CA GLY A 329 20.55 -6.37 -0.80
C GLY A 329 21.62 -5.48 -0.17
N GLN A 330 22.47 -6.04 0.70
CA GLN A 330 23.62 -5.34 1.27
C GLN A 330 24.65 -4.97 0.19
N GLU A 331 24.97 -5.90 -0.72
CA GLU A 331 25.84 -5.64 -1.86
C GLU A 331 25.28 -4.52 -2.75
N TYR A 332 23.98 -4.54 -3.01
CA TYR A 332 23.27 -3.48 -3.74
C TYR A 332 23.37 -2.12 -3.04
N LEU A 333 23.07 -2.07 -1.73
CA LEU A 333 23.20 -0.85 -0.93
C LEU A 333 24.64 -0.31 -0.96
N ASN A 334 25.64 -1.17 -0.82
CA ASN A 334 27.04 -0.76 -0.86
C ASN A 334 27.44 -0.15 -2.21
N ALA A 335 26.94 -0.73 -3.30
CA ALA A 335 27.22 -0.27 -4.65
C ALA A 335 26.46 1.01 -5.02
N LYS A 336 25.20 1.15 -4.59
CA LYS A 336 24.26 2.16 -5.12
C LYS A 336 23.89 3.28 -4.17
N LYS A 337 24.05 3.15 -2.85
CA LYS A 337 23.53 4.14 -1.88
C LYS A 337 24.01 5.57 -2.09
N LYS A 338 25.21 5.77 -2.67
CA LYS A 338 25.76 7.10 -2.96
C LYS A 338 25.07 7.79 -4.16
N GLN A 339 24.32 7.04 -4.95
CA GLN A 339 23.58 7.50 -6.14
C GLN A 339 22.10 7.72 -5.85
N PHE A 340 21.62 7.36 -4.64
CA PHE A 340 20.23 7.54 -4.27
C PHE A 340 19.85 9.03 -4.25
N THR A 341 18.68 9.36 -4.79
CA THR A 341 18.17 10.74 -4.82
C THR A 341 17.76 11.23 -3.44
N TYR A 342 17.34 10.31 -2.55
CA TYR A 342 16.80 10.61 -1.23
C TYR A 342 17.66 10.03 -0.11
N PRO A 343 17.70 10.68 1.08
CA PRO A 343 18.43 10.17 2.22
C PRO A 343 17.89 8.81 2.69
N LEU A 344 18.79 7.88 2.96
CA LEU A 344 18.47 6.55 3.51
C LEU A 344 18.49 6.55 5.04
N VAL A 345 17.32 6.39 5.64
CA VAL A 345 17.10 6.31 7.08
C VAL A 345 17.10 4.85 7.53
N THR A 346 18.12 4.48 8.29
CA THR A 346 18.27 3.12 8.84
C THR A 346 17.82 3.03 10.29
N LYS A 347 18.27 3.95 11.14
CA LYS A 347 17.90 4.02 12.56
C LYS A 347 17.16 5.32 12.84
N VAL A 348 15.96 5.23 13.41
CA VAL A 348 15.19 6.41 13.83
C VAL A 348 15.70 6.88 15.19
N THR A 349 16.12 8.15 15.22
CA THR A 349 16.46 8.86 16.44
C THR A 349 15.26 9.67 16.95
N GLN A 350 15.36 10.21 18.16
CA GLN A 350 14.33 11.10 18.68
C GLN A 350 14.21 12.41 17.88
N LYS A 351 15.29 12.84 17.21
CA LYS A 351 15.25 14.02 16.34
C LYS A 351 14.40 13.72 15.10
N ASP A 352 14.60 12.54 14.51
CA ASP A 352 13.86 12.10 13.33
C ASP A 352 12.37 11.96 13.61
N ALA A 353 12.03 11.35 14.75
CA ALA A 353 10.65 11.16 15.23
C ALA A 353 9.91 12.47 15.53
N LYS A 354 10.62 13.59 15.74
CA LYS A 354 10.04 14.93 15.92
C LYS A 354 10.12 15.79 14.65
N GLY A 355 10.77 15.29 13.60
CA GLY A 355 10.98 15.99 12.34
C GLY A 355 10.43 15.19 11.17
N PRO A 356 11.26 14.78 10.20
CA PRO A 356 10.81 14.21 8.93
C PRO A 356 10.03 12.89 9.06
N LEU A 357 10.20 12.14 10.16
CA LEU A 357 9.52 10.86 10.41
C LEU A 357 8.44 10.97 11.49
N ALA A 358 7.92 12.17 11.77
CA ALA A 358 6.91 12.37 12.80
C ALA A 358 5.61 11.59 12.54
N VAL A 359 5.19 11.49 11.27
CA VAL A 359 3.98 10.73 10.89
C VAL A 359 4.23 9.22 11.03
N ASP A 360 5.36 8.72 10.55
CA ASP A 360 5.78 7.31 10.65
C ASP A 360 5.85 6.88 12.11
N TYR A 361 6.47 7.71 12.94
CA TYR A 361 6.56 7.47 14.38
C TYR A 361 5.18 7.45 15.05
N ARG A 362 4.26 8.34 14.64
CA ARG A 362 2.87 8.36 15.12
C ARG A 362 2.13 7.08 14.74
N VAL A 363 2.29 6.62 13.49
CA VAL A 363 1.77 5.33 13.02
C VAL A 363 2.34 4.18 13.83
N GLY A 364 3.66 4.19 14.08
CA GLY A 364 4.34 3.19 14.88
C GLY A 364 3.81 3.11 16.30
N LYS A 365 3.60 4.25 16.96
CA LYS A 365 3.02 4.31 18.31
C LYS A 365 1.58 3.83 18.38
N LEU A 366 0.78 4.15 17.37
CA LEU A 366 -0.60 3.68 17.27
C LEU A 366 -0.67 2.16 17.06
N TYR A 367 0.25 1.57 16.28
CA TYR A 367 0.34 0.12 16.15
C TYR A 367 0.90 -0.56 17.41
N GLN A 368 1.86 0.07 18.07
CA GLN A 368 2.43 -0.42 19.32
C GLN A 368 1.38 -0.48 20.43
N SER A 369 0.38 0.41 20.47
CA SER A 369 -0.67 0.36 21.49
C SER A 369 -1.58 -0.88 21.36
N LEU A 370 -1.68 -1.46 20.16
CA LEU A 370 -2.40 -2.72 19.94
C LEU A 370 -1.49 -3.94 20.14
N THR A 371 -0.29 -3.88 19.58
CA THR A 371 0.60 -5.06 19.47
C THR A 371 1.58 -5.22 20.63
N GLY A 372 1.80 -4.16 21.43
CA GLY A 372 2.85 -4.09 22.45
C GLY A 372 4.29 -4.00 21.89
N LYS A 373 4.47 -4.06 20.56
CA LYS A 373 5.79 -4.15 19.92
C LYS A 373 6.27 -2.78 19.44
N GLU A 374 7.48 -2.36 19.86
CA GLU A 374 8.11 -1.11 19.38
C GLU A 374 8.33 -1.16 17.86
N GLN A 375 7.94 -0.06 17.19
CA GLN A 375 7.88 0.00 15.74
C GLN A 375 9.01 0.82 15.12
N ASP A 376 9.60 1.81 15.79
CA ASP A 376 10.52 2.74 15.10
C ASP A 376 11.77 3.09 15.89
N LEU A 377 11.64 3.59 17.13
CA LEU A 377 12.79 4.14 17.84
C LEU A 377 13.83 3.07 18.11
N LYS A 378 15.08 3.34 17.67
CA LYS A 378 16.24 2.45 17.81
C LYS A 378 16.06 1.06 17.17
N LYS A 379 14.98 0.81 16.42
CA LYS A 379 14.78 -0.45 15.70
C LYS A 379 15.71 -0.49 14.49
N ALA A 380 16.57 -1.50 14.45
CA ALA A 380 17.50 -1.70 13.35
C ALA A 380 16.78 -2.40 12.19
N PRO A 381 17.21 -2.16 10.93
CA PRO A 381 16.74 -2.94 9.80
C PRO A 381 17.01 -4.43 9.99
N LEU A 382 16.07 -5.26 9.53
CA LEU A 382 16.22 -6.72 9.52
C LEU A 382 17.38 -7.13 8.63
N ARG A 383 18.11 -8.17 9.04
CA ARG A 383 19.23 -8.74 8.29
C ARG A 383 19.02 -10.24 8.20
N ILE A 384 18.83 -10.75 6.98
CA ILE A 384 18.67 -12.19 6.70
C ILE A 384 19.88 -12.61 5.87
N PHE A 385 20.70 -13.53 6.39
CA PHE A 385 21.94 -13.96 5.74
C PHE A 385 21.94 -15.44 5.40
#